data_AF-A0A7Y8MH55-F1
#
_entry.id   AF-A0A7Y8MH55-F1
#
_cell.length_a   1.000
_cell.length_b   1.000
_cell.length_c   1.000
_cell.angle_alpha   90.00
_cell.angle_beta   90.00
_cell.angle_gamma   90.00
#
_symmetry.space_group_name_H-M   'P 1'
#
loop_
_entity.id
_entity.type
_entity.pdbx_description
1 polymer ?
#
loop_
_entity_poly.entity_id
_entity_poly.type
_entity_poly.pdbx_seq_one_letter_code
_entity_poly.pdbx_strand_id
1 'polypeptide(L)'
;MAFTDVEIKEAHAAASSSAQHSDLYKLGLIYSTGNGADVDLVEAHKWFNLAALRGSEAAKDCRRELAEQMSAAQIAEAQRAAREWLKRRH
;
A
#
# COMPACT_ATOMS: atom_id res chain seq x y z
N MET A 1 5.48 10.14 19.26
CA MET A 1 6.16 10.10 17.96
C MET A 1 5.15 9.55 16.95
N ALA A 2 4.38 10.44 16.32
CA ALA A 2 3.50 10.10 15.20
C ALA A 2 4.33 10.27 13.93
N PHE A 3 4.37 9.27 13.06
CA PHE A 3 4.98 9.42 11.73
C PHE A 3 4.17 10.52 11.01
N THR A 4 4.74 11.71 10.89
CA THR A 4 4.07 12.90 10.34
C THR A 4 3.84 12.76 8.83
N ASP A 5 3.02 13.62 8.21
CA ASP A 5 2.82 13.73 6.75
C ASP A 5 4.13 13.67 5.92
N VAL A 6 5.26 14.01 6.53
CA VAL A 6 6.60 13.90 5.94
C VAL A 6 6.97 12.45 5.64
N GLU A 7 6.69 11.50 6.54
CA GLU A 7 7.07 10.09 6.36
C GLU A 7 6.17 9.38 5.34
N ILE A 8 4.90 9.80 5.25
CA ILE A 8 4.00 9.34 4.18
C ILE A 8 4.48 9.84 2.82
N LYS A 9 4.90 11.11 2.72
CA LYS A 9 5.47 11.69 1.50
C LYS A 9 6.83 11.06 1.14
N GLU A 10 7.70 10.83 2.12
CA GLU A 10 8.98 10.16 1.91
C GLU A 10 8.80 8.70 1.52
N ALA A 11 7.85 7.98 2.10
CA ALA A 11 7.58 6.61 1.71
C ALA A 11 7.01 6.52 0.29
N HIS A 12 6.17 7.47 -0.14
CA HIS A 12 5.77 7.61 -1.54
C HIS A 12 6.94 7.95 -2.48
N ALA A 13 7.90 8.74 -2.04
CA ALA A 13 9.10 9.08 -2.82
C ALA A 13 10.13 7.92 -2.87
N ALA A 14 10.27 7.18 -1.77
CA ALA A 14 11.11 6.00 -1.64
C ALA A 14 10.59 4.84 -2.51
N ALA A 15 9.29 4.84 -2.84
CA ALA A 15 8.70 3.96 -3.83
C ALA A 15 9.09 4.35 -5.28
N SER A 16 10.37 4.64 -5.52
CA SER A 16 11.01 4.92 -6.81
C SER A 16 11.14 3.67 -7.69
N SER A 17 11.68 3.78 -8.92
CA SER A 17 11.72 2.69 -9.92
C SER A 17 12.24 1.34 -9.38
N SER A 18 13.11 1.39 -8.36
CA SER A 18 13.71 0.26 -7.65
C SER A 18 12.98 -0.22 -6.39
N ALA A 19 11.81 0.33 -6.04
CA ALA A 19 11.08 -0.01 -4.82
C ALA A 19 10.91 -1.53 -4.64
N GLN A 20 11.55 -2.09 -3.63
CA GLN A 20 11.51 -3.53 -3.41
C GLN A 20 10.13 -3.93 -2.88
N HIS A 21 9.79 -5.22 -3.02
CA HIS A 21 8.53 -5.73 -2.48
C HIS A 21 8.42 -5.47 -0.96
N SER A 22 9.54 -5.40 -0.24
CA SER A 22 9.65 -5.05 1.17
C SER A 22 9.27 -3.59 1.46
N ASP A 23 9.67 -2.65 0.61
CA ASP A 23 9.37 -1.22 0.80
C ASP A 23 7.88 -0.96 0.61
N LEU A 24 7.29 -1.55 -0.43
CA LEU A 24 5.85 -1.51 -0.69
C LEU A 24 5.05 -2.23 0.41
N TYR A 25 5.59 -3.32 0.96
CA TYR A 25 4.95 -4.01 2.09
C TYR A 25 4.92 -3.14 3.35
N LYS A 26 6.03 -2.47 3.68
CA LYS A 26 6.09 -1.54 4.84
C LYS A 26 5.12 -0.38 4.67
N LEU A 27 5.00 0.17 3.47
CA LEU A 27 3.98 1.18 3.14
C LEU A 27 2.57 0.66 3.47
N GLY A 28 2.23 -0.54 3.01
CA GLY A 28 0.94 -1.16 3.32
C GLY A 28 0.68 -1.26 4.82
N LEU A 29 1.70 -1.65 5.60
CA LEU A 29 1.60 -1.72 7.06
C LEU A 29 1.39 -0.36 7.73
N ILE A 30 2.06 0.69 7.25
CA ILE A 30 1.88 2.05 7.81
C ILE A 30 0.43 2.48 7.66
N TYR A 31 -0.15 2.28 6.48
CA TYR A 31 -1.54 2.62 6.21
C TYR A 31 -2.54 1.70 6.93
N SER A 32 -2.21 0.42 7.14
CA SER A 32 -3.11 -0.51 7.85
C SER A 32 -3.09 -0.33 9.36
N THR A 33 -1.98 0.18 9.93
CA THR A 33 -1.82 0.35 11.39
C THR A 33 -2.11 1.77 11.86
N GLY A 34 -2.20 2.75 10.96
CA GLY A 34 -2.56 4.12 11.30
C GLY A 34 -1.56 4.77 12.25
N ASN A 35 -0.25 4.60 12.00
CA ASN A 35 0.83 4.99 12.93
C ASN A 35 1.08 6.51 12.99
N GLY A 36 0.04 7.31 13.26
CA GLY A 36 0.03 8.77 13.26
C GLY A 36 -1.04 9.42 12.39
N ALA A 37 -1.77 8.64 11.60
CA ALA A 37 -2.88 9.06 10.73
C ALA A 37 -4.02 8.02 10.78
N ASP A 38 -5.21 8.38 10.30
CA ASP A 38 -6.38 7.48 10.24
C ASP A 38 -6.07 6.24 9.38
N VAL A 39 -6.63 5.08 9.75
CA VAL A 39 -6.37 3.82 9.04
C VAL A 39 -7.02 3.88 7.67
N ASP A 40 -6.20 3.84 6.61
CA ASP A 40 -6.68 3.81 5.23
C ASP A 40 -6.46 2.42 4.62
N LEU A 41 -7.50 1.60 4.69
CA LEU A 41 -7.48 0.25 4.12
C LEU A 41 -7.34 0.27 2.59
N VAL A 42 -7.75 1.33 1.90
CA VAL A 42 -7.65 1.46 0.44
C VAL A 42 -6.18 1.66 0.03
N GLU A 43 -5.49 2.60 0.66
CA GLU A 43 -4.05 2.78 0.43
C GLU A 43 -3.25 1.55 0.90
N ALA A 44 -3.56 0.98 2.06
CA ALA A 44 -2.90 -0.22 2.54
C ALA A 44 -3.01 -1.39 1.54
N HIS A 45 -4.23 -1.69 1.09
CA HIS A 45 -4.47 -2.76 0.11
C HIS A 45 -3.77 -2.48 -1.22
N LYS A 46 -3.72 -1.22 -1.68
CA LYS A 46 -2.98 -0.82 -2.89
C LYS A 46 -1.49 -1.18 -2.76
N TRP A 47 -0.84 -0.81 -1.65
CA TRP A 47 0.59 -1.08 -1.45
C TRP A 47 0.88 -2.57 -1.31
N PHE A 48 0.04 -3.31 -0.58
CA PHE A 48 0.15 -4.76 -0.53
C PHE A 48 -0.05 -5.42 -1.89
N ASN A 49 -0.97 -4.91 -2.72
CA ASN A 49 -1.14 -5.40 -4.08
C ASN A 49 0.11 -5.18 -4.95
N LEU A 50 0.76 -4.03 -4.84
CA LEU A 50 2.01 -3.74 -5.56
C LEU A 50 3.18 -4.59 -5.05
N ALA A 51 3.29 -4.79 -3.73
CA ALA A 51 4.29 -5.67 -3.12
C ALA A 51 4.10 -7.14 -3.53
N ALA A 52 2.85 -7.61 -3.56
CA ALA A 52 2.47 -8.95 -4.00
C ALA A 52 2.83 -9.19 -5.48
N LEU A 53 2.60 -8.21 -6.35
CA LEU A 53 3.00 -8.27 -7.76
C LEU A 53 4.51 -8.39 -7.95
N ARG A 54 5.30 -7.92 -6.97
CA ARG A 54 6.77 -8.04 -6.94
C ARG A 54 7.27 -9.29 -6.20
N GLY A 55 6.38 -10.21 -5.79
CA GLY A 55 6.73 -11.49 -5.21
C GLY A 55 6.72 -11.56 -3.67
N SER A 56 6.17 -10.55 -2.96
CA SER A 56 6.00 -10.68 -1.51
C SER A 56 4.77 -11.55 -1.18
N GLU A 57 5.02 -12.73 -0.62
CA GLU A 57 3.94 -13.60 -0.10
C GLU A 57 3.25 -12.97 1.11
N ALA A 58 4.00 -12.37 2.03
CA ALA A 58 3.43 -11.65 3.18
C ALA A 58 2.45 -10.55 2.75
N ALA A 59 2.76 -9.82 1.66
CA ALA A 59 1.85 -8.83 1.11
C ALA A 59 0.59 -9.46 0.50
N LYS A 60 0.66 -10.66 -0.08
CA LYS A 60 -0.53 -11.36 -0.58
C LYS A 60 -1.47 -11.73 0.56
N ASP A 61 -0.92 -12.22 1.67
CA ASP A 61 -1.69 -12.57 2.85
C ASP A 61 -2.35 -11.34 3.47
N CYS A 62 -1.60 -10.26 3.73
CA CYS A 62 -2.15 -9.01 4.24
C CYS A 62 -3.20 -8.41 3.30
N ARG A 63 -2.97 -8.43 1.97
CA ARG A 63 -3.96 -7.96 1.00
C ARG A 63 -5.28 -8.74 1.10
N ARG A 64 -5.21 -10.06 1.26
CA ARG A 64 -6.40 -10.92 1.40
C ARG A 64 -7.15 -10.59 2.69
N GLU A 65 -6.43 -10.50 3.81
CA GLU A 65 -7.01 -10.18 5.12
C GLU A 65 -7.69 -8.80 5.12
N LEU A 66 -7.05 -7.79 4.52
CA LEU A 66 -7.65 -6.47 4.38
C LEU A 66 -8.88 -6.49 3.47
N ALA A 67 -8.85 -7.27 2.39
CA ALA A 67 -9.99 -7.40 1.48
C ALA A 67 -11.23 -7.98 2.17
N GLU A 68 -11.09 -8.79 3.22
CA GLU A 68 -12.22 -9.30 4.01
C GLU A 68 -12.89 -8.21 4.86
N GLN A 69 -12.18 -7.13 5.17
CA GLN A 69 -12.68 -5.98 5.95
C GLN A 69 -13.15 -4.82 5.07
N MET A 70 -12.93 -4.91 3.76
CA MET A 70 -13.25 -3.86 2.79
C MET A 70 -14.50 -4.16 1.98
N SER A 71 -15.20 -3.10 1.57
CA SER A 71 -16.24 -3.22 0.56
C SER A 71 -15.66 -3.46 -0.83
N ALA A 72 -16.46 -4.04 -1.74
CA ALA A 72 -16.08 -4.23 -3.14
C ALA A 72 -15.68 -2.89 -3.82
N ALA A 73 -16.31 -1.78 -3.44
CA ALA A 73 -15.98 -0.45 -3.96
C ALA A 73 -14.57 -0.01 -3.51
N GLN A 74 -14.23 -0.21 -2.24
CA GLN A 74 -12.90 0.10 -1.70
C GLN A 74 -11.82 -0.79 -2.33
N ILE A 75 -12.09 -2.08 -2.56
CA ILE A 75 -11.16 -2.99 -3.25
C ILE A 75 -10.95 -2.52 -4.70
N ALA A 76 -12.02 -2.16 -5.40
CA ALA A 76 -11.94 -1.66 -6.77
C ALA A 76 -11.17 -0.32 -6.85
N GLU A 77 -11.31 0.55 -5.85
CA GLU A 77 -10.52 1.78 -5.75
C GLU A 77 -9.03 1.47 -5.53
N ALA A 78 -8.69 0.63 -4.56
CA ALA A 78 -7.32 0.24 -4.26
C ALA A 78 -6.61 -0.38 -5.48
N GLN A 79 -7.31 -1.24 -6.21
CA GLN A 79 -6.80 -1.86 -7.44
C GLN A 79 -6.62 -0.84 -8.57
N ARG A 80 -7.55 0.11 -8.73
CA ARG A 80 -7.42 1.20 -9.71
C ARG A 80 -6.23 2.08 -9.38
N ALA A 81 -6.09 2.51 -8.13
CA ALA A 81 -4.96 3.30 -7.66
C ALA A 81 -3.61 2.59 -7.88
N ALA A 82 -3.53 1.28 -7.62
CA ALA A 82 -2.34 0.48 -7.88
C ALA A 82 -1.98 0.45 -9.38
N ARG A 83 -2.98 0.25 -10.26
CA ARG A 83 -2.79 0.25 -11.72
C ARG A 83 -2.33 1.62 -12.21
N GLU A 84 -2.96 2.69 -11.75
CA GLU A 84 -2.58 4.05 -12.13
C GLU A 84 -1.17 4.40 -11.66
N TRP A 85 -0.77 3.95 -10.47
CA TRP A 85 0.60 4.12 -9.99
C TRP A 85 1.62 3.38 -10.86
N LEU A 86 1.31 2.16 -11.33
CA LEU A 86 2.16 1.43 -12.27
C LEU A 86 2.25 2.14 -13.64
N LYS A 87 1.13 2.68 -14.14
CA LYS A 87 1.09 3.42 -15.42
C LYS A 87 1.89 4.72 -15.37
N ARG A 88 1.82 5.47 -14.27
CA ARG A 88 2.59 6.71 -14.09
C ARG A 88 4.11 6.48 -14.00
N ARG A 89 4.54 5.23 -13.80
CA ARG A 89 5.96 4.82 -13.71
C ARG A 89 6.53 4.30 -15.04
N HIS A 90 5.86 4.55 -16.17
CA HIS A 90 6.28 4.17 -17.52
C HIS A 90 6.43 5.37 -18.46
#